data_AF-A0A1Q7I384-F1
#
_entry.id   AF-A0A1Q7I384-F1
#
_cell.length_a   1.000
_cell.length_b   1.000
_cell.length_c   1.000
_cell.angle_alpha   90.00
_cell.angle_beta   90.00
_cell.angle_gamma   90.00
#
_symmetry.space_group_name_H-M   'P 1'
#
loop_
_entity.id
_entity.type
_entity.pdbx_description
1 polymer ?
#
loop_
_entity_poly.entity_id
_entity_poly.type
_entity_poly.pdbx_seq_one_letter_code
_entity_poly.pdbx_strand_id
1 'polypeptide(L)'
;MPDARLESIARECRVQIIRMLTHAGSGHPGGSLSVIDLVVSIMFGRMRHDPKRPDWPERDRLILSKGHAVPAMYAAMARAGYFPEERLITLRKLGSPLQGHPDRMALPGIEAATGSLGQGLSISLGMALGFRLGGNPNRVYCILGDGEIQEGQVWEAAMEGPKLGQPGHGLGNLTVILDANRIQLDDFVAKILDLEPVVQKWQAFGWPVIEIDGHDLDQIGKALDQAQAHTNGPTFIVAHTVKGKGVSFMENNPEWHGKAPKPSEAIAAIREILGGSAAGWDGYLAKDSATAAIVAELSALDKK
;
A
#
# COMPACT_ATOMS: atom_id res chain seq x y z
N MET A 1 -13.80 12.77 14.31
CA MET A 1 -13.11 11.82 15.20
C MET A 1 -12.49 10.80 14.30
N PRO A 2 -11.20 10.49 14.46
CA PRO A 2 -10.53 9.48 13.65
C PRO A 2 -11.34 8.19 13.62
N ASP A 3 -11.44 7.54 12.46
CA ASP A 3 -12.12 6.25 12.34
C ASP A 3 -11.28 5.18 13.07
N ALA A 4 -11.53 5.02 14.37
CA ALA A 4 -10.80 4.10 15.26
C ALA A 4 -10.79 2.65 14.74
N ARG A 5 -11.75 2.27 13.90
CA ARG A 5 -11.76 0.97 13.23
C ARG A 5 -10.63 0.88 12.19
N LEU A 6 -10.43 1.90 11.37
CA LEU A 6 -9.35 1.92 10.37
C LEU A 6 -7.97 1.96 11.05
N GLU A 7 -7.84 2.70 12.15
CA GLU A 7 -6.60 2.69 12.95
C GLU A 7 -6.28 1.30 13.51
N SER A 8 -7.29 0.59 14.03
CA SER A 8 -7.14 -0.79 14.51
C SER A 8 -6.72 -1.72 13.38
N ILE A 9 -7.42 -1.67 12.24
CA ILE A 9 -7.12 -2.50 11.07
C ILE A 9 -5.70 -2.25 10.57
N ALA A 10 -5.28 -0.98 10.45
CA ALA A 10 -3.94 -0.65 9.98
C ALA A 10 -2.87 -1.13 10.97
N ARG A 11 -3.11 -1.04 12.28
CA ARG A 11 -2.20 -1.56 13.32
C ARG A 11 -2.06 -3.08 13.24
N GLU A 12 -3.17 -3.80 13.12
CA GLU A 12 -3.18 -5.26 12.95
C GLU A 12 -2.47 -5.68 11.66
N CYS A 13 -2.70 -4.97 10.56
CA CYS A 13 -2.01 -5.22 9.30
C CYS A 13 -0.50 -5.01 9.42
N ARG A 14 -0.02 -4.01 10.18
CA ARG A 14 1.41 -3.83 10.45
C ARG A 14 2.02 -5.05 11.16
N VAL A 15 1.32 -5.62 12.15
CA VAL A 15 1.76 -6.86 12.81
C VAL A 15 1.89 -8.00 11.81
N GLN A 16 0.89 -8.18 10.94
CA GLN A 16 0.93 -9.23 9.92
C GLN A 16 2.01 -9.01 8.85
N ILE A 17 2.30 -7.76 8.46
CA ILE A 17 3.42 -7.40 7.56
C ILE A 17 4.75 -7.87 8.17
N ILE A 18 5.02 -7.54 9.43
CA ILE A 18 6.24 -7.99 10.12
C ILE A 18 6.30 -9.51 10.17
N ARG A 19 5.21 -10.16 10.63
CA ARG A 19 5.12 -11.62 10.73
C ARG A 19 5.42 -12.31 9.40
N MET A 20 4.71 -11.96 8.32
CA MET A 20 4.87 -12.64 7.03
C MET A 20 6.26 -12.45 6.44
N LEU A 21 6.87 -11.28 6.62
CA LEU A 21 8.21 -10.98 6.11
C LEU A 21 9.29 -11.76 6.87
N THR A 22 9.15 -11.93 8.19
CA THR A 22 10.06 -12.78 8.98
C THR A 22 9.99 -14.24 8.55
N HIS A 23 8.78 -14.79 8.33
CA HIS A 23 8.62 -16.15 7.81
C HIS A 23 9.19 -16.35 6.40
N ALA A 24 9.03 -15.34 5.55
CA ALA A 24 9.58 -15.36 4.20
C ALA A 24 11.12 -15.33 4.23
N GLY A 25 11.73 -14.65 5.21
CA GLY A 25 13.16 -14.34 5.24
C GLY A 25 13.58 -13.38 4.12
N SER A 26 12.60 -12.70 3.50
CA SER A 26 12.78 -11.86 2.31
C SER A 26 11.59 -10.92 2.12
N GLY A 27 11.82 -9.71 1.63
CA GLY A 27 10.77 -8.75 1.23
C GLY A 27 11.01 -7.34 1.76
N HIS A 28 9.99 -6.48 1.69
CA HIS A 28 10.18 -5.02 1.80
C HIS A 28 9.36 -4.41 2.94
N PRO A 29 9.84 -4.45 4.21
CA PRO A 29 9.07 -3.94 5.34
C PRO A 29 8.88 -2.42 5.28
N GLY A 30 9.94 -1.64 4.99
CA GLY A 30 9.89 -0.18 5.07
C GLY A 30 8.79 0.42 4.18
N GLY A 31 8.76 0.02 2.91
CA GLY A 31 7.75 0.48 1.94
C GLY A 31 6.36 -0.12 2.15
N SER A 32 6.23 -1.23 2.87
CA SER A 32 4.93 -1.83 3.22
C SER A 32 4.31 -1.12 4.43
N LEU A 33 5.13 -0.76 5.41
CA LEU A 33 4.69 -0.04 6.61
C LEU A 33 4.32 1.41 6.32
N SER A 34 4.97 2.08 5.36
CA SER A 34 4.59 3.44 4.95
C SER A 34 3.21 3.50 4.30
N VAL A 35 2.89 2.51 3.46
CA VAL A 35 1.71 2.54 2.59
C VAL A 35 0.43 2.01 3.24
N ILE A 36 0.53 1.30 4.38
CA ILE A 36 -0.58 0.51 4.91
C ILE A 36 -1.80 1.36 5.30
N ASP A 37 -1.61 2.59 5.80
CA ASP A 37 -2.73 3.48 6.15
C ASP A 37 -3.52 3.90 4.90
N LEU A 38 -2.83 4.12 3.77
CA LEU A 38 -3.45 4.43 2.48
C LEU A 38 -4.23 3.23 1.95
N VAL A 39 -3.61 2.04 1.97
CA VAL A 39 -4.25 0.78 1.54
C VAL A 39 -5.51 0.51 2.36
N VAL A 40 -5.42 0.65 3.69
CA VAL A 40 -6.55 0.40 4.60
C VAL A 40 -7.66 1.44 4.41
N SER A 41 -7.30 2.73 4.27
CA SER A 41 -8.29 3.79 4.03
C SER A 41 -9.06 3.61 2.74
N ILE A 42 -8.38 3.15 1.68
CA ILE A 42 -9.03 2.83 0.41
C ILE A 42 -9.91 1.59 0.59
N MET A 43 -9.32 0.47 0.99
CA MET A 43 -9.99 -0.84 0.96
C MET A 43 -11.16 -0.92 1.94
N PHE A 44 -11.02 -0.39 3.15
CA PHE A 44 -12.04 -0.48 4.21
C PHE A 44 -12.85 0.79 4.41
N GLY A 45 -12.53 1.87 3.67
CA GLY A 45 -13.16 3.18 3.82
C GLY A 45 -13.87 3.71 2.57
N ARG A 46 -13.46 3.33 1.35
CA ARG A 46 -14.00 3.93 0.11
C ARG A 46 -14.27 2.93 -1.02
N MET A 47 -13.42 1.93 -1.16
CA MET A 47 -13.49 0.94 -2.23
C MET A 47 -14.76 0.08 -2.09
N ARG A 48 -15.55 -0.02 -3.16
CA ARG A 48 -16.59 -1.04 -3.28
C ARG A 48 -15.94 -2.34 -3.70
N HIS A 49 -15.98 -3.35 -2.85
CA HIS A 49 -15.45 -4.67 -3.18
C HIS A 49 -16.14 -5.77 -2.38
N ASP A 50 -16.04 -6.99 -2.87
CA ASP A 50 -16.51 -8.19 -2.17
C ASP A 50 -15.39 -9.24 -2.20
N PRO A 51 -14.80 -9.58 -1.05
CA PRO A 51 -13.73 -10.58 -0.96
C PRO A 51 -14.18 -11.98 -1.42
N LYS A 52 -15.47 -12.29 -1.35
CA LYS A 52 -16.04 -13.56 -1.80
C LYS A 52 -16.34 -13.57 -3.30
N ARG A 53 -16.31 -12.40 -3.95
CA ARG A 53 -16.49 -12.21 -5.39
C ARG A 53 -15.34 -11.36 -5.96
N PRO A 54 -14.09 -11.87 -5.93
CA PRO A 54 -12.93 -11.12 -6.42
C PRO A 54 -13.01 -10.78 -7.92
N ASP A 55 -13.89 -11.43 -8.66
CA ASP A 55 -14.19 -11.23 -10.07
C ASP A 55 -15.41 -10.31 -10.32
N TRP A 56 -16.04 -9.76 -9.28
CA TRP A 56 -17.23 -8.88 -9.41
C TRP A 56 -16.96 -7.75 -10.43
N PRO A 57 -17.72 -7.66 -11.54
CA PRO A 57 -17.41 -6.70 -12.59
C PRO A 57 -17.44 -5.24 -12.13
N GLU A 58 -18.38 -4.85 -11.26
CA GLU A 58 -18.61 -3.45 -10.87
C GLU A 58 -17.81 -3.00 -9.63
N ARG A 59 -16.99 -3.88 -9.04
CA ARG A 59 -16.16 -3.49 -7.88
C ARG A 59 -15.09 -2.48 -8.29
N ASP A 60 -14.67 -1.62 -7.37
CA ASP A 60 -13.54 -0.74 -7.59
C ASP A 60 -12.23 -1.54 -7.71
N ARG A 61 -11.18 -0.92 -8.26
CA ARG A 61 -9.87 -1.54 -8.53
C ARG A 61 -8.80 -0.83 -7.70
N LEU A 62 -7.91 -1.58 -7.04
CA LEU A 62 -6.74 -1.03 -6.36
C LEU A 62 -5.48 -1.63 -6.99
N ILE A 63 -4.66 -0.78 -7.58
CA ILE A 63 -3.38 -1.14 -8.20
C ILE A 63 -2.27 -0.65 -7.28
N LEU A 64 -1.45 -1.58 -6.80
CA LEU A 64 -0.20 -1.24 -6.12
C LEU A 64 0.93 -1.20 -7.16
N SER A 65 1.19 -0.02 -7.71
CA SER A 65 2.23 0.18 -8.73
C SER A 65 3.63 -0.05 -8.15
N LYS A 66 3.86 0.44 -6.93
CA LYS A 66 5.01 0.09 -6.08
C LYS A 66 4.95 -1.35 -5.56
N GLY A 67 4.91 -2.32 -6.49
CA GLY A 67 4.58 -3.72 -6.22
C GLY A 67 5.48 -4.40 -5.20
N HIS A 68 6.68 -3.91 -4.94
CA HIS A 68 7.56 -4.46 -3.90
C HIS A 68 6.94 -4.38 -2.49
N ALA A 69 6.02 -3.42 -2.25
CA ALA A 69 5.26 -3.24 -1.01
C ALA A 69 4.00 -4.12 -0.90
N VAL A 70 3.90 -5.17 -1.72
CA VAL A 70 2.76 -6.09 -1.71
C VAL A 70 2.42 -6.73 -0.35
N PRO A 71 3.34 -6.91 0.63
CA PRO A 71 2.95 -7.36 1.97
C PRO A 71 1.83 -6.52 2.60
N ALA A 72 1.80 -5.20 2.37
CA ALA A 72 0.73 -4.34 2.86
C ALA A 72 -0.62 -4.67 2.23
N MET A 73 -0.63 -4.88 0.91
CA MET A 73 -1.85 -5.26 0.18
C MET A 73 -2.33 -6.67 0.59
N TYR A 74 -1.42 -7.64 0.75
CA TYR A 74 -1.80 -8.98 1.23
C TYR A 74 -2.36 -8.96 2.65
N ALA A 75 -1.76 -8.19 3.57
CA ALA A 75 -2.28 -8.04 4.93
C ALA A 75 -3.72 -7.48 4.92
N ALA A 76 -3.96 -6.42 4.15
CA ALA A 76 -5.29 -5.82 4.00
C ALA A 76 -6.29 -6.78 3.33
N MET A 77 -5.88 -7.50 2.28
CA MET A 77 -6.72 -8.51 1.60
C MET A 77 -7.11 -9.67 2.52
N ALA A 78 -6.16 -10.20 3.29
CA ALA A 78 -6.43 -11.23 4.28
C ALA A 78 -7.41 -10.73 5.33
N ARG A 79 -7.17 -9.53 5.86
CA ARG A 79 -8.04 -8.89 6.86
C ARG A 79 -9.46 -8.63 6.33
N ALA A 80 -9.59 -8.33 5.05
CA ALA A 80 -10.89 -8.18 4.39
C ALA A 80 -11.58 -9.53 4.10
N GLY A 81 -10.86 -10.65 4.19
CA GLY A 81 -11.42 -11.99 3.99
C GLY A 81 -11.28 -12.55 2.57
N TYR A 82 -10.39 -12.02 1.73
CA TYR A 82 -10.08 -12.63 0.43
C TYR A 82 -9.48 -14.03 0.57
N PHE A 83 -8.75 -14.25 1.66
CA PHE A 83 -8.18 -15.53 2.04
C PHE A 83 -7.86 -15.52 3.56
N PRO A 84 -7.68 -16.69 4.19
CA PRO A 84 -7.37 -16.78 5.62
C PRO A 84 -6.02 -16.13 5.98
N GLU A 85 -5.95 -15.43 7.12
CA GLU A 85 -4.74 -14.74 7.59
C GLU A 85 -3.54 -15.69 7.79
N GLU A 86 -3.78 -16.97 8.08
CA GLU A 86 -2.74 -17.99 8.24
C GLU A 86 -1.95 -18.21 6.94
N ARG A 87 -2.53 -17.91 5.77
CA ARG A 87 -1.85 -18.01 4.48
C ARG A 87 -0.72 -16.99 4.34
N LEU A 88 -0.74 -15.89 5.10
CA LEU A 88 0.25 -14.82 4.95
C LEU A 88 1.70 -15.31 5.10
N ILE A 89 1.96 -16.30 5.96
CA ILE A 89 3.31 -16.86 6.17
C ILE A 89 3.84 -17.66 4.97
N THR A 90 3.02 -17.91 3.94
CA THR A 90 3.45 -18.55 2.69
C THR A 90 4.03 -17.55 1.68
N LEU A 91 4.13 -16.27 2.02
CA LEU A 91 4.76 -15.24 1.17
C LEU A 91 6.10 -15.74 0.61
N ARG A 92 6.28 -15.60 -0.71
CA ARG A 92 7.50 -15.97 -1.47
C ARG A 92 7.90 -17.44 -1.39
N LYS A 93 7.09 -18.32 -0.82
CA LYS A 93 7.34 -19.78 -0.85
C LYS A 93 6.92 -20.35 -2.20
N LEU A 94 7.64 -21.37 -2.67
CA LEU A 94 7.32 -22.07 -3.92
C LEU A 94 5.88 -22.60 -3.87
N GLY A 95 5.11 -22.35 -4.94
CA GLY A 95 3.71 -22.78 -5.05
C GLY A 95 2.70 -21.93 -4.26
N SER A 96 3.15 -20.95 -3.48
CA SER A 96 2.26 -19.99 -2.82
C SER A 96 1.61 -19.05 -3.83
N PRO A 97 0.33 -18.66 -3.69
CA PRO A 97 -0.22 -17.58 -4.50
C PRO A 97 0.30 -16.19 -4.06
N LEU A 98 0.88 -16.09 -2.85
CA LEU A 98 1.44 -14.84 -2.32
C LEU A 98 2.85 -14.64 -2.85
N GLN A 99 2.93 -14.14 -4.09
CA GLN A 99 4.18 -13.86 -4.80
C GLN A 99 4.91 -12.64 -4.24
N GLY A 100 6.21 -12.52 -4.52
CA GLY A 100 7.06 -11.44 -4.01
C GLY A 100 6.74 -10.04 -4.55
N HIS A 101 5.96 -9.98 -5.62
CA HIS A 101 5.30 -8.83 -6.23
C HIS A 101 3.87 -9.25 -6.60
N PRO A 102 2.93 -8.31 -6.85
CA PRO A 102 1.56 -8.65 -7.22
C PRO A 102 1.53 -9.51 -8.49
N ASP A 103 0.78 -10.61 -8.44
CA ASP A 103 0.54 -11.48 -9.58
C ASP A 103 -0.96 -11.79 -9.70
N ARG A 104 -1.60 -11.22 -10.73
CA ARG A 104 -3.03 -11.40 -11.02
C ARG A 104 -3.41 -12.84 -11.39
N MET A 105 -2.47 -13.63 -11.88
CA MET A 105 -2.72 -15.02 -12.26
C MET A 105 -2.64 -15.94 -11.04
N ALA A 106 -1.82 -15.58 -10.05
CA ALA A 106 -1.62 -16.37 -8.85
C ALA A 106 -2.69 -16.13 -7.77
N LEU A 107 -3.15 -14.88 -7.59
CA LEU A 107 -4.06 -14.51 -6.50
C LEU A 107 -5.28 -13.71 -6.98
N PRO A 108 -6.51 -14.26 -6.88
CA PRO A 108 -7.73 -13.52 -7.16
C PRO A 108 -7.86 -12.26 -6.30
N GLY A 109 -8.25 -11.15 -6.93
CA GLY A 109 -8.33 -9.83 -6.31
C GLY A 109 -7.10 -8.94 -6.57
N ILE A 110 -6.02 -9.50 -7.13
CA ILE A 110 -4.92 -8.72 -7.70
C ILE A 110 -5.27 -8.34 -9.14
N GLU A 111 -5.25 -7.05 -9.45
CA GLU A 111 -5.70 -6.55 -10.77
C GLU A 111 -4.69 -6.76 -11.88
N ALA A 112 -3.42 -6.53 -11.54
CA ALA A 112 -2.32 -6.42 -12.46
C ALA A 112 -1.07 -7.04 -11.86
N ALA A 113 -0.24 -7.62 -12.73
CA ALA A 113 1.13 -7.93 -12.36
C ALA A 113 1.93 -6.63 -12.34
N THR A 114 2.49 -6.28 -11.18
CA THR A 114 3.37 -5.11 -11.02
C THR A 114 4.69 -5.56 -10.38
N GLY A 115 5.64 -4.65 -10.21
CA GLY A 115 6.98 -4.95 -9.68
C GLY A 115 8.08 -4.34 -10.53
N SER A 116 7.89 -4.31 -11.86
CA SER A 116 8.57 -3.31 -12.69
C SER A 116 7.95 -1.95 -12.39
N LEU A 117 8.75 -1.06 -11.82
CA LEU A 117 8.30 0.29 -11.47
C LEU A 117 7.81 1.03 -12.72
N GLY A 118 6.84 1.94 -12.53
CA GLY A 118 6.30 2.82 -13.56
C GLY A 118 5.13 2.25 -14.36
N GLN A 119 4.95 0.93 -14.39
CA GLN A 119 3.91 0.30 -15.22
C GLN A 119 2.48 0.46 -14.66
N GLY A 120 2.32 0.47 -13.35
CA GLY A 120 0.99 0.41 -12.72
C GLY A 120 0.12 1.65 -12.99
N LEU A 121 0.72 2.83 -13.18
CA LEU A 121 -0.03 4.03 -13.57
C LEU A 121 -0.61 3.90 -14.98
N SER A 122 0.17 3.48 -15.97
CA SER A 122 -0.33 3.25 -17.34
C SER A 122 -1.45 2.21 -17.37
N ILE A 123 -1.31 1.11 -16.60
CA ILE A 123 -2.36 0.09 -16.47
C ILE A 123 -3.63 0.69 -15.86
N SER A 124 -3.48 1.52 -14.82
CA SER A 124 -4.61 2.17 -14.14
C SER A 124 -5.35 3.14 -15.04
N LEU A 125 -4.64 3.89 -15.90
CA LEU A 125 -5.26 4.73 -16.93
C LEU A 125 -6.09 3.92 -17.91
N GLY A 126 -5.55 2.82 -18.42
CA GLY A 126 -6.26 1.91 -19.32
C GLY A 126 -7.53 1.34 -18.69
N MET A 127 -7.46 0.90 -17.43
CA MET A 127 -8.63 0.43 -16.68
C MET A 127 -9.67 1.54 -16.50
N ALA A 128 -9.25 2.73 -16.05
CA ALA A 128 -10.15 3.85 -15.81
C ALA A 128 -10.87 4.28 -17.09
N LEU A 129 -10.15 4.38 -18.21
CA LEU A 129 -10.70 4.70 -19.52
C LEU A 129 -11.69 3.63 -19.99
N GLY A 130 -11.33 2.35 -19.88
CA GLY A 130 -12.22 1.24 -20.24
C GLY A 130 -13.54 1.27 -19.47
N PHE A 131 -13.50 1.54 -18.16
CA PHE A 131 -14.72 1.69 -17.36
C PHE A 131 -15.56 2.89 -17.81
N ARG A 132 -14.94 4.04 -18.07
CA ARG A 132 -15.66 5.23 -18.56
C ARG A 132 -16.34 4.98 -19.90
N LEU A 133 -15.62 4.42 -20.87
CA LEU A 133 -16.18 4.10 -22.20
C LEU A 133 -17.30 3.05 -22.12
N GLY A 134 -17.21 2.12 -21.17
CA GLY A 134 -18.25 1.14 -20.92
C GLY A 134 -19.43 1.64 -20.08
N GLY A 135 -19.46 2.91 -19.65
CA GLY A 135 -20.50 3.43 -18.77
C GLY A 135 -20.51 2.80 -17.37
N ASN A 136 -19.41 2.14 -16.97
CA ASN A 136 -19.32 1.41 -15.72
C ASN A 136 -19.00 2.36 -14.55
N PRO A 137 -19.57 2.12 -13.35
CA PRO A 137 -19.39 3.03 -12.22
C PRO A 137 -18.06 2.85 -11.49
N ASN A 138 -17.21 1.90 -11.90
CA ASN A 138 -15.98 1.52 -11.21
C ASN A 138 -15.02 2.69 -11.02
N ARG A 139 -14.40 2.75 -9.84
CA ARG A 139 -13.25 3.60 -9.55
C ARG A 139 -11.96 2.78 -9.59
N VAL A 140 -10.86 3.46 -9.90
CA VAL A 140 -9.51 2.92 -9.95
C VAL A 140 -8.65 3.75 -8.99
N TYR A 141 -7.99 3.07 -8.07
CA TYR A 141 -6.99 3.64 -7.18
C TYR A 141 -5.63 3.10 -7.58
N CYS A 142 -4.63 3.96 -7.72
CA CYS A 142 -3.26 3.57 -8.02
C CYS A 142 -2.31 4.17 -6.98
N ILE A 143 -1.51 3.34 -6.33
CA ILE A 143 -0.49 3.81 -5.37
C ILE A 143 0.90 3.65 -5.97
N LEU A 144 1.61 4.77 -6.06
CA LEU A 144 2.98 4.89 -6.57
C LEU A 144 3.97 5.08 -5.42
N GLY A 145 5.24 4.75 -5.65
CA GLY A 145 6.36 5.19 -4.81
C GLY A 145 7.02 6.46 -5.36
N ASP A 146 7.68 7.23 -4.50
CA ASP A 146 8.52 8.36 -4.93
C ASP A 146 9.70 7.91 -5.81
N GLY A 147 10.49 6.91 -5.40
CA GLY A 147 11.53 6.36 -6.29
C GLY A 147 10.98 5.81 -7.62
N GLU A 148 9.72 5.40 -7.66
CA GLU A 148 9.05 4.92 -8.88
C GLU A 148 8.75 6.04 -9.87
N ILE A 149 8.40 7.25 -9.42
CA ILE A 149 8.07 8.34 -10.34
C ILE A 149 9.30 8.93 -11.04
N GLN A 150 10.49 8.38 -10.81
CA GLN A 150 11.67 8.64 -11.63
C GLN A 150 11.58 7.96 -13.00
N GLU A 151 10.75 6.92 -13.15
CA GLU A 151 10.55 6.21 -14.40
C GLU A 151 9.87 7.10 -15.46
N GLY A 152 10.45 7.14 -16.66
CA GLY A 152 9.92 7.93 -17.79
C GLY A 152 8.45 7.60 -18.11
N GLN A 153 8.08 6.33 -18.00
CA GLN A 153 6.73 5.83 -18.24
C GLN A 153 5.68 6.51 -17.35
N VAL A 154 6.03 6.88 -16.11
CA VAL A 154 5.11 7.60 -15.22
C VAL A 154 4.77 8.97 -15.80
N TRP A 155 5.75 9.65 -16.39
CA TRP A 155 5.56 10.98 -16.97
C TRP A 155 4.79 10.93 -18.29
N GLU A 156 4.97 9.89 -19.10
CA GLU A 156 4.11 9.62 -20.26
C GLU A 156 2.65 9.47 -19.84
N ALA A 157 2.40 8.64 -18.83
CA ALA A 157 1.06 8.45 -18.27
C ALA A 157 0.50 9.74 -17.62
N ALA A 158 1.33 10.52 -16.94
CA ALA A 158 0.94 11.81 -16.37
C ALA A 158 0.53 12.82 -17.45
N MET A 159 1.24 12.88 -18.58
CA MET A 159 0.86 13.71 -19.74
C MET A 159 -0.50 13.31 -20.32
N GLU A 160 -0.76 12.01 -20.44
CA GLU A 160 -1.97 11.50 -21.07
C GLU A 160 -3.21 11.60 -20.17
N GLY A 161 -3.06 11.39 -18.86
CA GLY A 161 -4.18 11.21 -17.94
C GLY A 161 -5.28 12.29 -18.00
N PRO A 162 -4.95 13.60 -17.97
CA PRO A 162 -5.94 14.67 -18.06
C PRO A 162 -6.58 14.81 -19.45
N LYS A 163 -5.96 14.26 -20.49
CA LYS A 163 -6.44 14.32 -21.88
C LYS A 163 -7.31 13.11 -22.25
N LEU A 164 -7.02 11.94 -21.70
CA LEU A 164 -7.75 10.71 -22.00
C LEU A 164 -9.24 10.83 -21.65
N GLY A 165 -10.07 10.34 -22.55
CA GLY A 165 -11.53 10.38 -22.44
C GLY A 165 -12.18 11.74 -22.70
N GLN A 166 -11.42 12.84 -22.82
CA GLN A 166 -12.02 14.15 -23.07
C GLN A 166 -12.66 14.28 -24.47
N PRO A 167 -13.69 15.13 -24.64
CA PRO A 167 -14.35 15.95 -23.61
C PRO A 167 -15.46 15.24 -22.82
N GLY A 168 -15.84 14.00 -23.17
CA GLY A 168 -17.06 13.35 -22.67
C GLY A 168 -16.88 12.31 -21.55
N HIS A 169 -15.67 11.80 -21.37
CA HIS A 169 -15.34 10.61 -20.58
C HIS A 169 -14.11 10.83 -19.70
N GLY A 170 -13.92 12.06 -19.20
CA GLY A 170 -12.77 12.42 -18.35
C GLY A 170 -12.58 11.45 -17.18
N LEU A 171 -11.33 11.15 -16.85
CA LEU A 171 -10.96 10.06 -15.92
C LEU A 171 -11.14 10.40 -14.43
N GLY A 172 -12.22 11.08 -14.04
CA GLY A 172 -12.61 11.31 -12.63
C GLY A 172 -12.94 10.07 -11.80
N ASN A 173 -12.86 8.89 -12.41
CA ASN A 173 -12.88 7.62 -11.71
C ASN A 173 -11.47 7.11 -11.35
N LEU A 174 -10.40 7.83 -11.70
CA LEU A 174 -9.02 7.50 -11.34
C LEU A 174 -8.50 8.43 -10.22
N THR A 175 -8.02 7.82 -9.15
CA THR A 175 -7.31 8.50 -8.06
C THR A 175 -5.93 7.88 -7.91
N VAL A 176 -4.90 8.71 -8.06
CA VAL A 176 -3.50 8.30 -7.95
C VAL A 176 -2.92 8.88 -6.67
N ILE A 177 -2.21 8.05 -5.91
CA ILE A 177 -1.64 8.44 -4.62
C ILE A 177 -0.14 8.14 -4.65
N LEU A 178 0.68 9.12 -4.30
CA LEU A 178 2.11 8.96 -4.10
C LEU A 178 2.39 8.68 -2.62
N ASP A 179 3.00 7.54 -2.32
CA ASP A 179 3.62 7.28 -1.03
C ASP A 179 5.00 7.98 -1.00
N ALA A 180 4.99 9.25 -0.57
CA ALA A 180 6.15 10.13 -0.50
C ALA A 180 6.89 9.96 0.84
N ASN A 181 7.61 8.85 0.96
CA ASN A 181 8.39 8.50 2.15
C ASN A 181 9.86 8.98 2.14
N ARG A 182 10.28 9.58 1.02
CA ARG A 182 11.56 10.22 0.71
C ARG A 182 12.75 9.26 0.52
N ILE A 183 12.53 7.95 0.48
CA ILE A 183 13.61 6.96 0.45
C ILE A 183 13.35 5.93 -0.66
N GLN A 184 14.36 5.66 -1.47
CA GLN A 184 14.33 4.61 -2.51
C GLN A 184 15.14 3.38 -2.09
N LEU A 185 15.77 2.66 -3.03
CA LEU A 185 16.52 1.43 -2.74
C LEU A 185 17.74 1.70 -1.85
N ASP A 186 18.66 2.54 -2.34
CA ASP A 186 19.98 2.71 -1.71
C ASP A 186 20.03 3.82 -0.66
N ASP A 187 19.24 4.89 -0.82
CA ASP A 187 19.28 6.06 0.05
C ASP A 187 18.04 6.96 -0.11
N PHE A 188 18.06 8.15 0.51
CA PHE A 188 17.10 9.21 0.30
C PHE A 188 17.03 9.63 -1.18
N VAL A 189 15.81 9.82 -1.68
CA VAL A 189 15.52 10.23 -3.07
C VAL A 189 16.33 11.48 -3.45
N ALA A 190 16.31 12.51 -2.60
CA ALA A 190 17.03 13.76 -2.82
C ALA A 190 18.55 13.59 -3.00
N LYS A 191 19.14 12.52 -2.46
CA LYS A 191 20.56 12.21 -2.62
C LYS A 191 20.85 11.45 -3.91
N ILE A 192 19.96 10.55 -4.31
CA ILE A 192 20.19 9.69 -5.49
C ILE A 192 19.76 10.39 -6.77
N LEU A 193 18.49 10.79 -6.85
CA LEU A 193 17.93 11.53 -7.97
C LEU A 193 16.73 12.33 -7.46
N ASP A 194 16.98 13.62 -7.21
CA ASP A 194 15.99 14.51 -6.63
C ASP A 194 14.78 14.67 -7.55
N LEU A 195 13.59 14.58 -6.96
CA LEU A 195 12.30 14.64 -7.63
C LEU A 195 11.65 16.01 -7.54
N GLU A 196 12.11 16.88 -6.66
CA GLU A 196 11.45 18.15 -6.43
C GLU A 196 11.60 19.11 -7.63
N PRO A 197 10.62 19.99 -7.88
CA PRO A 197 9.31 20.08 -7.22
C PRO A 197 8.31 19.02 -7.74
N VAL A 198 7.78 18.12 -6.90
CA VAL A 198 6.84 17.07 -7.33
C VAL A 198 5.47 17.65 -7.67
N VAL A 199 4.90 18.46 -6.77
CA VAL A 199 3.55 19.04 -6.92
C VAL A 199 3.44 19.85 -8.23
N GLN A 200 4.43 20.70 -8.49
CA GLN A 200 4.46 21.57 -9.66
C GLN A 200 4.60 20.78 -10.96
N LYS A 201 5.35 19.66 -10.97
CA LYS A 201 5.45 18.78 -12.14
C LYS A 201 4.08 18.19 -12.50
N TRP A 202 3.35 17.66 -11.52
CA TRP A 202 2.01 17.10 -11.74
C TRP A 202 0.97 18.16 -12.12
N GLN A 203 1.01 19.33 -11.50
CA GLN A 203 0.17 20.48 -11.88
C GLN A 203 0.46 20.94 -13.31
N ALA A 204 1.72 20.94 -13.75
CA ALA A 204 2.11 21.29 -15.12
C ALA A 204 1.54 20.31 -16.16
N PHE A 205 1.36 19.03 -15.78
CA PHE A 205 0.65 18.05 -16.61
C PHE A 205 -0.89 18.19 -16.58
N GLY A 206 -1.43 19.07 -15.73
CA GLY A 206 -2.86 19.37 -15.66
C GLY A 206 -3.63 18.55 -14.62
N TRP A 207 -2.94 17.97 -13.63
CA TRP A 207 -3.59 17.25 -12.53
C TRP A 207 -3.95 18.18 -11.36
N PRO A 208 -5.15 18.08 -10.78
CA PRO A 208 -5.36 18.58 -9.43
C PRO A 208 -4.52 17.76 -8.45
N VAL A 209 -3.77 18.47 -7.60
CA VAL A 209 -2.88 17.87 -6.61
C VAL A 209 -3.37 18.21 -5.21
N ILE A 210 -3.47 17.20 -4.34
CA ILE A 210 -3.82 17.33 -2.93
C ILE A 210 -2.64 16.83 -2.11
N GLU A 211 -2.16 17.61 -1.14
CA GLU A 211 -1.11 17.20 -0.22
C GLU A 211 -1.71 16.85 1.14
N ILE A 212 -1.27 15.75 1.74
CA ILE A 212 -1.73 15.26 3.05
C ILE A 212 -0.59 14.67 3.86
N ASP A 213 -0.78 14.62 5.19
CA ASP A 213 -0.09 13.61 6.02
C ASP A 213 -0.68 12.23 5.70
N GLY A 214 0.16 11.34 5.16
CA GLY A 214 -0.25 9.98 4.76
C GLY A 214 -0.47 9.02 5.94
N HIS A 215 -0.31 9.48 7.18
CA HIS A 215 -0.64 8.74 8.41
C HIS A 215 -1.82 9.37 9.17
N ASP A 216 -2.37 10.48 8.69
CA ASP A 216 -3.59 11.09 9.23
C ASP A 216 -4.81 10.57 8.46
N LEU A 217 -5.54 9.62 9.06
CA LEU A 217 -6.69 8.98 8.43
C LEU A 217 -7.83 9.96 8.09
N ASP A 218 -7.96 11.05 8.85
CA ASP A 218 -8.95 12.09 8.56
C ASP A 218 -8.55 12.89 7.31
N GLN A 219 -7.26 13.19 7.13
CA GLN A 219 -6.75 13.82 5.91
C GLN A 219 -6.85 12.90 4.69
N ILE A 220 -6.47 11.61 4.83
CA ILE A 220 -6.62 10.62 3.76
C ILE A 220 -8.08 10.51 3.33
N GLY A 221 -9.01 10.37 4.28
CA GLY A 221 -10.45 10.30 4.00
C GLY A 221 -10.96 11.52 3.23
N LYS A 222 -10.60 12.73 3.68
CA LYS A 222 -10.98 13.99 3.00
C LYS A 222 -10.40 14.09 1.59
N ALA A 223 -9.15 13.68 1.38
CA ALA A 223 -8.53 13.71 0.07
C ALA A 223 -9.20 12.72 -0.90
N LEU A 224 -9.59 11.53 -0.42
CA LEU A 224 -10.36 10.57 -1.20
C LEU A 224 -11.76 11.11 -1.55
N ASP A 225 -12.42 11.81 -0.63
CA ASP A 225 -13.73 12.45 -0.88
C ASP A 225 -13.62 13.56 -1.93
N GLN A 226 -12.57 14.40 -1.86
CA GLN A 226 -12.29 15.43 -2.86
C GLN A 226 -11.99 14.81 -4.23
N ALA A 227 -11.18 13.75 -4.28
CA ALA A 227 -10.89 13.02 -5.51
C ALA A 227 -12.14 12.35 -6.10
N GLN A 228 -13.09 11.92 -5.26
CA GLN A 228 -14.38 11.39 -5.71
C GLN A 228 -15.29 12.48 -6.28
N ALA A 229 -15.27 13.67 -5.71
CA ALA A 229 -16.04 14.82 -6.19
C ALA A 229 -15.48 15.41 -7.51
N HIS A 230 -14.20 15.19 -7.81
CA HIS A 230 -13.59 15.64 -9.05
C HIS A 230 -13.90 14.68 -10.22
N THR A 231 -14.90 15.01 -11.03
CA THR A 231 -15.42 14.12 -12.09
C THR A 231 -14.76 14.30 -13.46
N ASN A 232 -14.10 15.43 -13.71
CA ASN A 232 -13.71 15.87 -15.04
C ASN A 232 -12.28 15.47 -15.44
N GLY A 233 -11.56 14.74 -14.60
CA GLY A 233 -10.18 14.31 -14.84
C GLY A 233 -9.67 13.51 -13.65
N PRO A 234 -8.50 12.88 -13.76
CA PRO A 234 -7.95 12.10 -12.65
C PRO A 234 -7.39 13.03 -11.55
N THR A 235 -7.28 12.55 -10.32
CA THR A 235 -6.72 13.32 -9.18
C THR A 235 -5.42 12.70 -8.69
N PHE A 236 -4.44 13.55 -8.34
CA PHE A 236 -3.17 13.14 -7.75
C PHE A 236 -3.11 13.55 -6.28
N ILE A 237 -2.77 12.64 -5.39
CA ILE A 237 -2.62 12.88 -3.95
C ILE A 237 -1.15 12.62 -3.59
N VAL A 238 -0.45 13.62 -3.05
CA VAL A 238 0.87 13.44 -2.45
C VAL A 238 0.66 13.16 -0.97
N ALA A 239 0.89 11.91 -0.57
CA ALA A 239 0.79 11.49 0.82
C ALA A 239 2.20 11.44 1.43
N HIS A 240 2.51 12.41 2.29
CA HIS A 240 3.77 12.47 3.01
C HIS A 240 3.79 11.39 4.10
N THR A 241 4.66 10.40 3.98
CA THR A 241 4.70 9.22 4.85
C THR A 241 6.10 9.03 5.46
N VAL A 242 6.21 8.08 6.38
CA VAL A 242 7.46 7.63 6.99
C VAL A 242 7.71 6.19 6.54
N LYS A 243 8.84 5.96 5.84
CA LYS A 243 9.27 4.60 5.51
C LYS A 243 9.54 3.84 6.82
N GLY A 244 8.92 2.68 7.00
CA GLY A 244 9.02 1.92 8.26
C GLY A 244 8.07 2.35 9.37
N LYS A 245 7.03 3.15 9.08
CA LYS A 245 6.10 3.71 10.07
C LYS A 245 5.63 2.72 11.15
N GLY A 246 5.80 3.11 12.41
CA GLY A 246 5.35 2.36 13.59
C GLY A 246 6.41 1.45 14.21
N VAL A 247 7.62 1.43 13.64
CA VAL A 247 8.76 0.66 14.16
C VAL A 247 9.99 1.57 14.19
N SER A 248 10.38 2.02 15.37
CA SER A 248 11.38 3.07 15.60
C SER A 248 12.71 2.83 14.91
N PHE A 249 13.21 1.58 14.90
CA PHE A 249 14.47 1.22 14.26
C PHE A 249 14.37 1.04 12.73
N MET A 250 13.15 1.01 12.18
CA MET A 250 12.88 0.99 10.74
C MET A 250 12.53 2.38 10.18
N GLU A 251 12.03 3.29 11.01
CA GLU A 251 11.60 4.62 10.57
C GLU A 251 12.73 5.44 9.96
N ASN A 252 12.51 5.94 8.74
CA ASN A 252 13.46 6.76 7.97
C ASN A 252 14.84 6.11 7.77
N ASN A 253 14.91 4.78 7.69
CA ASN A 253 16.15 4.04 7.49
C ASN A 253 16.14 3.26 6.14
N PRO A 254 17.01 3.64 5.17
CA PRO A 254 17.11 2.95 3.88
C PRO A 254 17.41 1.45 3.96
N GLU A 255 18.13 1.00 5.00
CA GLU A 255 18.47 -0.43 5.18
C GLU A 255 17.22 -1.33 5.24
N TRP A 256 16.09 -0.79 5.69
CA TRP A 256 14.82 -1.50 5.81
C TRP A 256 13.97 -1.45 4.54
N HIS A 257 14.50 -0.98 3.41
CA HIS A 257 13.79 -1.04 2.13
C HIS A 257 13.51 -2.48 1.72
N GLY A 258 14.51 -3.37 1.73
CA GLY A 258 14.42 -4.76 1.25
C GLY A 258 14.97 -5.83 2.21
N LYS A 259 15.30 -5.45 3.45
CA LYS A 259 15.79 -6.37 4.49
C LYS A 259 14.62 -6.93 5.30
N ALA A 260 14.46 -8.25 5.35
CA ALA A 260 13.50 -8.88 6.24
C ALA A 260 13.99 -8.85 7.71
N PRO A 261 13.11 -8.59 8.69
CA PRO A 261 13.49 -8.60 10.10
C PRO A 261 13.76 -10.02 10.60
N LYS A 262 14.81 -10.17 11.41
CA LYS A 262 15.08 -11.38 12.18
C LYS A 262 13.98 -11.62 13.21
N PRO A 263 13.82 -12.85 13.74
CA PRO A 263 12.79 -13.15 14.74
C PRO A 263 12.78 -12.21 15.95
N SER A 264 13.94 -11.88 16.53
CA SER A 264 14.03 -10.95 17.67
C SER A 264 13.66 -9.51 17.30
N GLU A 265 14.10 -9.03 16.14
CA GLU A 265 13.72 -7.72 15.59
C GLU A 265 12.21 -7.66 15.32
N ALA A 266 11.61 -8.75 14.82
CA ALA A 266 10.19 -8.85 14.53
C ALA A 266 9.33 -8.78 15.81
N ILE A 267 9.73 -9.48 16.88
CA ILE A 267 9.04 -9.42 18.17
C ILE A 267 9.15 -8.00 18.77
N ALA A 268 10.31 -7.35 18.65
CA ALA A 268 10.48 -5.97 19.08
C ALA A 268 9.58 -5.01 18.29
N ALA A 269 9.52 -5.15 16.97
CA ALA A 269 8.65 -4.36 16.10
C ALA A 269 7.17 -4.54 16.43
N ILE A 270 6.69 -5.77 16.62
CA ILE A 270 5.30 -6.07 16.98
C ILE A 270 4.93 -5.42 18.32
N ARG A 271 5.84 -5.47 19.30
CA ARG A 271 5.64 -4.81 20.59
C ARG A 271 5.49 -3.29 20.44
N GLU A 272 6.33 -2.65 19.63
CA GLU A 272 6.24 -1.20 19.36
C GLU A 272 4.92 -0.84 18.66
N ILE A 273 4.53 -1.60 17.63
CA ILE A 273 3.28 -1.40 16.87
C ILE A 273 2.06 -1.47 17.80
N LEU A 274 2.06 -2.38 18.77
CA LEU A 274 0.95 -2.58 19.70
C LEU A 274 1.00 -1.63 20.93
N GLY A 275 2.02 -0.77 21.03
CA GLY A 275 2.19 0.16 22.15
C GLY A 275 2.52 -0.54 23.48
N GLY A 276 3.02 -1.77 23.45
CA GLY A 276 3.41 -2.51 24.64
C GLY A 276 4.73 -1.98 25.20
N SER A 277 4.75 -1.55 26.48
CA SER A 277 6.02 -1.26 27.15
C SER A 277 6.78 -2.57 27.42
N ALA A 278 8.12 -2.52 27.46
CA ALA A 278 8.93 -3.69 27.75
C ALA A 278 8.54 -4.35 29.09
N ALA A 279 8.19 -3.56 30.10
CA ALA A 279 7.78 -4.04 31.42
C ALA A 279 6.35 -4.63 31.45
N GLY A 280 5.48 -4.27 30.50
CA GLY A 280 4.09 -4.75 30.43
C GLY A 280 3.85 -5.88 29.43
N TRP A 281 4.88 -6.29 28.69
CA TRP A 281 4.72 -7.16 27.52
C TRP A 281 4.18 -8.55 27.86
N ASP A 282 4.73 -9.21 28.89
CA ASP A 282 4.25 -10.53 29.31
C ASP A 282 2.78 -10.48 29.78
N GLY A 283 2.40 -9.38 30.45
CA GLY A 283 1.02 -9.14 30.85
C GLY A 283 0.07 -8.85 29.67
N TYR A 284 0.57 -8.24 28.59
CA TYR A 284 -0.16 -8.08 27.34
C TYR A 284 -0.39 -9.44 26.66
N LEU A 285 0.67 -10.25 26.50
CA LEU A 285 0.60 -11.57 25.87
C LEU A 285 -0.32 -12.53 26.64
N ALA A 286 -0.37 -12.44 27.96
CA ALA A 286 -1.31 -13.23 28.77
C ALA A 286 -2.79 -12.90 28.49
N LYS A 287 -3.09 -11.72 27.94
CA LYS A 287 -4.45 -11.24 27.64
C LYS A 287 -4.81 -11.33 26.15
N ASP A 288 -3.82 -11.35 25.27
CA ASP A 288 -3.99 -11.44 23.82
C ASP A 288 -3.36 -12.73 23.29
N SER A 289 -4.18 -13.77 23.23
CA SER A 289 -3.76 -15.10 22.77
C SER A 289 -3.32 -15.13 21.31
N ALA A 290 -3.86 -14.24 20.46
CA ALA A 290 -3.50 -14.17 19.06
C ALA A 290 -2.08 -13.62 18.91
N THR A 291 -1.77 -12.52 19.59
CA THR A 291 -0.41 -11.96 19.61
C THR A 291 0.58 -12.92 20.28
N ALA A 292 0.19 -13.58 21.38
CA ALA A 292 1.02 -14.60 22.02
C ALA A 292 1.38 -15.76 21.09
N ALA A 293 0.44 -16.24 20.28
CA ALA A 293 0.69 -17.27 19.29
C ALA A 293 1.71 -16.80 18.23
N ILE A 294 1.58 -15.57 17.72
CA ILE A 294 2.53 -14.99 16.76
C ILE A 294 3.93 -14.88 17.37
N VAL A 295 4.06 -14.40 18.61
CA VAL A 295 5.37 -14.27 19.29
C VAL A 295 6.01 -15.63 19.51
N ALA A 296 5.23 -16.64 19.91
CA ALA A 296 5.72 -18.00 20.09
C ALA A 296 6.18 -18.61 18.76
N GLU A 297 5.41 -18.40 17.69
CA GLU A 297 5.76 -18.80 16.32
C GLU A 297 7.07 -18.18 15.86
N LEU A 298 7.23 -16.86 15.99
CA LEU A 298 8.45 -16.16 15.61
C LEU A 298 9.66 -16.62 16.43
N SER A 299 9.49 -16.80 17.74
CA SER A 299 10.54 -17.30 18.63
C SER A 299 11.01 -18.71 18.28
N ALA A 300 10.16 -19.53 17.65
CA ALA A 300 10.54 -20.85 17.17
C ALA A 300 11.36 -20.82 15.88
N LEU A 301 11.31 -19.73 15.09
CA LEU A 301 12.13 -19.56 13.89
C LEU A 301 13.61 -19.29 14.23
N ASP A 302 13.90 -18.66 15.37
CA ASP A 302 15.26 -18.33 15.80
C ASP A 302 16.08 -19.57 16.19
N LYS A 303 15.40 -20.70 16.42
CA LYS A 303 15.99 -21.98 16.84
C LYS A 303 16.31 -22.92 15.67
N LYS A 304 16.06 -22.51 14.43
CA LYS A 304 16.30 -23.27 13.20
C LYS A 304 17.44 -22.65 12.41
#